data_AF-A0A1P9WVJ8-F1
#
_entry.id   AF-A0A1P9WVJ8-F1
#
_cell.length_a   1.000
_cell.length_b   1.000
_cell.length_c   1.000
_cell.angle_alpha   90.00
_cell.angle_beta   90.00
_cell.angle_gamma   90.00
#
_symmetry.space_group_name_H-M   'P 1'
#
loop_
_entity.id
_entity.type
_entity.pdbx_description
1 polymer ?
#
loop_
_entity_poly.entity_id
_entity_poly.type
_entity_poly.pdbx_seq_one_letter_code
_entity_poly.pdbx_strand_id
1 'polypeptide(L)' 'MRGIHYLTDDNGQRTAVVIDIQTYGEALEDFLDGLEAEARKAEPKEDFNEAVERIVAEKQNG' A
#
# COMPACT_ATOMS: atom_id res chain seq x y z
N MET A 1 -22.41 8.03 0.16
CA MET A 1 -21.80 7.06 -0.77
C MET A 1 -22.10 5.69 -0.23
N ARG A 2 -22.58 4.75 -1.07
CA ARG A 2 -22.82 3.36 -0.61
C ARG A 2 -21.46 2.72 -0.29
N GLY A 3 -21.37 1.90 0.75
CA GLY A 3 -20.14 1.18 1.09
C GLY A 3 -19.01 2.03 1.70
N ILE A 4 -19.27 3.26 2.15
CA ILE A 4 -18.29 4.09 2.87
C ILE A 4 -18.92 4.59 4.16
N HIS A 5 -18.29 4.26 5.29
CA HIS A 5 -18.73 4.65 6.63
C HIS A 5 -17.59 5.35 7.36
N TYR A 6 -17.88 6.48 7.99
CA TYR A 6 -16.89 7.20 8.81
C TYR A 6 -17.12 6.90 10.29
N LEU A 7 -16.03 6.66 11.00
CA LEU A 7 -15.99 6.61 12.45
C LEU A 7 -15.65 8.01 12.96
N THR A 8 -16.38 8.47 13.98
CA THR A 8 -16.17 9.78 14.61
C THR A 8 -15.77 9.62 16.07
N ASP A 9 -14.95 10.54 16.57
CA ASP A 9 -14.67 10.69 18.00
C ASP A 9 -15.87 11.29 18.76
N ASP A 10 -15.72 11.47 20.08
CA ASP A 10 -16.73 12.05 20.96
C ASP A 10 -17.04 13.53 20.63
N ASN A 11 -16.17 14.21 19.88
CA ASN A 11 -16.36 15.58 19.42
C ASN A 11 -17.01 15.64 18.02
N GLY A 12 -17.33 14.49 17.42
CA GLY A 12 -17.88 14.38 16.07
C GLY A 12 -16.85 14.53 14.94
N GLN A 13 -15.55 14.49 15.24
CA GLN A 13 -14.47 14.55 14.24
C GLN A 13 -14.23 13.17 13.64
N ARG A 14 -14.07 13.11 12.31
CA ARG A 14 -13.79 11.85 11.61
C ARG A 14 -12.37 11.38 11.94
N THR A 15 -12.25 10.16 12.43
CA THR A 15 -10.98 9.56 12.84
C THR A 15 -10.57 8.38 11.97
N ALA A 16 -11.53 7.68 11.39
CA ALA A 16 -11.29 6.54 10.52
C ALA A 16 -12.44 6.36 9.52
N VAL A 17 -12.20 5.49 8.52
CA VAL A 17 -13.17 5.12 7.49
C VAL A 17 -13.18 3.60 7.32
N VAL A 18 -14.37 3.04 7.15
CA VAL A 18 -14.61 1.65 6.75
C VAL A 18 -15.11 1.69 5.30
N ILE A 19 -14.42 0.96 4.42
CA ILE A 19 -14.69 0.93 2.98
C ILE A 19 -15.02 -0.50 2.59
N ASP A 20 -16.12 -0.67 1.85
CA ASP A 20 -16.58 -1.94 1.32
C ASP A 20 -15.64 -2.42 0.19
N ILE A 21 -14.99 -3.56 0.41
CA ILE A 21 -14.01 -4.12 -0.52
C ILE A 21 -14.64 -4.70 -1.80
N GLN A 22 -15.91 -5.12 -1.75
CA GLN A 22 -16.59 -5.62 -2.96
C GLN A 22 -16.91 -4.47 -3.93
N THR A 23 -17.13 -3.27 -3.38
CA THR A 23 -17.49 -2.09 -4.15
C THR A 23 -16.26 -1.29 -4.58
N TYR A 24 -15.23 -1.23 -3.74
CA TYR A 24 -14.07 -0.34 -3.93
C TYR A 24 -12.71 -1.02 -3.78
N GLY A 25 -12.64 -2.35 -3.73
CA GLY A 25 -11.42 -3.09 -3.41
C GLY A 25 -10.22 -2.69 -4.25
N GLU A 26 -10.36 -2.66 -5.58
CA GLU A 26 -9.28 -2.27 -6.51
C GLU A 26 -8.75 -0.86 -6.23
N ALA A 27 -9.64 0.13 -6.08
CA ALA A 27 -9.24 1.50 -5.78
C ALA A 27 -8.64 1.65 -4.36
N LEU A 28 -9.08 0.82 -3.41
CA LEU A 28 -8.53 0.81 -2.05
C LEU A 28 -7.12 0.19 -2.04
N GLU A 29 -6.89 -0.88 -2.80
CA GLU A 29 -5.56 -1.49 -2.97
C GLU A 29 -4.57 -0.49 -3.57
N ASP A 30 -4.91 0.16 -4.69
CA ASP A 30 -4.07 1.20 -5.30
C ASP A 30 -3.72 2.33 -4.32
N PHE A 31 -4.68 2.75 -3.49
CA PHE A 31 -4.47 3.79 -2.50
C PHE A 31 -3.52 3.33 -1.38
N LEU A 32 -3.68 2.10 -0.89
CA LEU A 32 -2.84 1.54 0.17
C LEU A 32 -1.41 1.28 -0.32
N ASP A 33 -1.23 0.76 -1.54
CA ASP A 33 0.07 0.57 -2.17
C ASP A 33 0.84 1.90 -2.28
N GLY A 34 0.13 2.98 -2.65
CA GLY A 34 0.70 4.32 -2.71
C GLY A 34 1.16 4.83 -1.33
N LEU A 35 0.34 4.61 -0.29
CA LEU A 35 0.71 4.97 1.08
C LEU A 35 1.92 4.18 1.58
N GLU A 36 2.00 2.89 1.28
CA GLU A 36 3.14 2.05 1.63
C GLU A 36 4.40 2.54 0.91
N ALA A 37 4.35 2.73 -0.40
CA ALA A 37 5.48 3.23 -1.18
C ALA A 37 6.01 4.56 -0.63
N GLU A 38 5.12 5.44 -0.19
CA GLU A 38 5.48 6.73 0.38
C GLU A 38 6.17 6.61 1.75
N ALA A 39 5.64 5.75 2.62
CA ALA A 39 6.22 5.48 3.93
C ALA A 39 7.64 4.92 3.83
N ARG A 40 7.93 4.19 2.74
CA ARG A 40 9.20 3.48 2.51
C ARG A 40 10.23 4.29 1.73
N LYS A 41 9.94 5.56 1.38
CA LYS A 41 10.87 6.42 0.62
C LYS A 41 12.25 6.61 1.26
N ALA A 42 12.32 6.54 2.58
CA ALA A 42 13.54 6.71 3.36
C ALA A 42 14.30 5.39 3.60
N GLU A 43 13.75 4.25 3.20
CA GLU A 43 14.46 2.97 3.28
C GLU A 43 15.71 2.98 2.38
N PRO A 44 16.76 2.24 2.75
CA PRO A 44 17.93 2.05 1.90
C PRO A 44 17.52 1.57 0.50
N LYS A 45 18.16 2.13 -0.51
CA LYS A 45 17.90 1.80 -1.92
C LYS A 45 19.10 1.06 -2.48
N GLU A 46 18.84 0.08 -3.33
CA GLU A 46 19.84 -0.57 -4.16
C GLU A 46 19.71 -0.09 -5.62
N ASP A 47 20.77 -0.22 -6.40
CA ASP A 47 20.70 0.02 -7.84
C ASP A 47 19.82 -1.05 -8.50
N PHE A 48 19.00 -0.63 -9.47
CA PHE A 48 18.05 -1.52 -10.12
C PHE A 48 18.73 -2.66 -10.89
N ASN A 49 19.84 -2.38 -11.58
CA ASN A 49 20.54 -3.40 -12.36
C ASN A 49 21.25 -4.39 -11.43
N GLU A 50 21.88 -3.89 -10.37
CA GLU A 50 22.49 -4.75 -9.34
C GLU A 50 21.46 -5.70 -8.70
N ALA A 51 20.26 -5.19 -8.37
CA ALA A 51 19.16 -5.98 -7.84
C ALA A 51 18.71 -7.07 -8.81
N VAL A 52 18.54 -6.73 -10.10
CA VAL A 52 18.12 -7.68 -11.14
C VAL A 52 19.17 -8.76 -11.36
N GLU A 53 20.44 -8.40 -11.50
CA GLU A 53 21.54 -9.35 -11.67
C GLU A 53 21.60 -10.36 -10.52
N ARG A 54 21.50 -9.88 -9.28
CA ARG A 54 21.48 -10.72 -8.08
C ARG A 54 20.32 -11.70 -8.09
N ILE A 55 19.09 -11.23 -8.31
CA ILE A 55 17.88 -12.09 -8.29
C ILE A 55 17.92 -13.13 -9.41
N VAL A 56 18.41 -12.78 -10.60
CA VAL A 56 18.51 -13.72 -11.72
C VAL A 56 19.58 -14.79 -11.44
N ALA A 57 20.73 -14.40 -10.89
CA ALA A 57 21.79 -15.34 -10.52
C ALA A 57 21.33 -16.33 -9.42
N GLU A 58 20.57 -15.86 -8.42
CA GLU A 58 19.98 -16.72 -7.37
C GLU A 58 19.05 -17.79 -7.96
N LYS A 59 18.25 -17.44 -8.98
CA LYS A 59 17.32 -18.39 -9.63
C LYS A 59 18.00 -19.44 -10.52
N GLN A 60 19.23 -19.20 -10.98
CA GLN A 60 19.96 -20.14 -11.85
C GLN A 60 20.77 -21.17 -11.05
N ASN A 61 21.02 -20.90 -9.77
CA ASN A 61 21.83 -21.73 -8.87
C ASN A 61 21.00 -22.62 -7.94
N GLY A 62 19.66 -22.57 -8.02
CA GLY A 62 18.72 -23.41 -7.27
C GLY A 62 17.95 -24.36 -8.19
#